data_AF-X5HYP0-F1
#
_entry.id   AF-X5HYP0-F1
#
_cell.length_a   1.000
_cell.length_b   1.000
_cell.length_c   1.000
_cell.angle_alpha   90.00
_cell.angle_beta   90.00
_cell.angle_gamma   90.00
#
_symmetry.space_group_name_H-M   'P 1'
#
loop_
_entity.id
_entity.type
_entity.pdbx_description
1 polymer ?
#
loop_
_entity_poly.entity_id
_entity_poly.type
_entity_poly.pdbx_seq_one_letter_code
_entity_poly.pdbx_strand_id
1 'polypeptide(L)'
;MPELNEQAEAQVAGGGAETTEAPTVEEKGFHKTDANGNKHIIVDPITRIEGHLRIEAVINSDNVIVDAWSSSTMFRGIETILKGRDPRDCGLMAMRICGVCTGTHYQRSIEAVEDAFKITIPKNARIVRNLIQGSLQVHDHF
;
A
#
# COMPACT_ATOMS: atom_id res chain seq x y z
N MET A 1 5.01 20.35 -30.80
CA MET A 1 4.35 21.60 -30.34
C MET A 1 4.60 21.71 -28.85
N PRO A 2 5.59 22.51 -28.42
CA PRO A 2 6.08 22.61 -27.04
C PRO A 2 5.33 23.67 -26.18
N GLU A 3 4.18 24.17 -26.64
CA GLU A 3 3.53 25.39 -26.08
C GLU A 3 2.35 25.12 -25.12
N LEU A 4 2.27 23.93 -24.51
CA LEU A 4 1.17 23.60 -23.57
C LEU A 4 1.60 23.55 -22.09
N ASN A 5 2.84 23.95 -21.77
CA ASN A 5 3.37 23.83 -20.40
C ASN A 5 3.58 25.15 -19.66
N GLU A 6 3.21 26.31 -20.22
CA GLU A 6 3.41 27.63 -19.57
C GLU A 6 2.13 28.27 -19.02
N GLN A 7 0.96 27.64 -19.19
CA GLN A 7 -0.32 28.19 -18.71
C GLN A 7 -0.89 27.50 -17.46
N ALA A 8 -0.23 26.45 -16.94
CA ALA A 8 -0.64 25.79 -15.70
C ALA A 8 0.02 26.39 -14.44
N GLU A 9 1.08 27.20 -14.59
CA GLU A 9 1.82 27.75 -13.43
C GLU A 9 1.30 29.13 -12.97
N ALA A 10 0.34 29.74 -13.68
CA ALA A 10 -0.09 31.11 -13.42
C ALA A 10 -1.34 31.28 -12.53
N GLN A 11 -1.96 30.20 -12.03
CA GLN A 11 -3.18 30.28 -11.20
C GLN A 11 -2.98 30.07 -9.69
N VAL A 12 -1.74 29.96 -9.22
CA VAL A 12 -1.45 29.78 -7.77
C VAL A 12 -1.14 31.11 -7.05
N ALA A 13 -1.13 32.23 -7.77
CA ALA A 13 -0.85 33.55 -7.21
C ALA A 13 -2.13 34.37 -6.99
N GLY A 14 -2.81 34.18 -5.85
CA GLY A 14 -3.90 35.08 -5.47
C GLY A 14 -4.83 34.59 -4.37
N GLY A 15 -4.37 34.56 -3.13
CA GLY A 15 -5.21 34.40 -1.95
C GLY A 15 -4.45 34.79 -0.70
N GLY A 16 -4.91 35.83 0.00
CA GLY A 16 -4.16 36.61 0.98
C GLY A 16 -3.56 35.81 2.14
N ALA A 17 -2.34 36.20 2.51
CA ALA A 17 -1.69 35.75 3.73
C ALA A 17 -2.36 36.40 4.95
N GLU A 18 -3.33 35.71 5.54
CA GLU A 18 -3.70 35.95 6.93
C GLU A 18 -2.73 35.13 7.78
N THR A 19 -1.77 35.81 8.40
CA THR A 19 -0.80 35.21 9.31
C THR A 19 -1.51 34.76 10.58
N THR A 20 -2.13 33.59 10.57
CA THR A 20 -2.53 32.92 11.80
C THR A 20 -1.26 32.31 12.39
N GLU A 21 -0.78 32.90 13.47
CA GLU A 21 0.34 32.40 14.26
C GLU A 21 0.21 30.89 14.48
N ALA A 22 1.30 30.15 14.24
CA ALA A 22 1.36 28.74 14.55
C ALA A 22 1.08 28.56 16.05
N PRO A 23 0.05 27.80 16.45
CA PRO A 23 -0.24 27.60 17.86
C PRO A 23 0.97 26.96 18.54
N THR A 24 1.41 27.58 19.62
CA THR A 24 2.55 27.18 20.46
C THR A 24 2.43 25.71 20.85
N VAL A 25 3.35 24.89 20.35
CA VAL A 25 3.34 23.44 20.54
C VAL A 25 3.96 23.09 21.89
N GLU A 26 3.15 23.03 22.93
CA GLU A 26 3.41 22.20 24.10
C GLU A 26 2.23 21.26 24.33
N GLU A 27 2.37 20.01 23.87
CA GLU A 27 2.00 18.81 24.62
C GLU A 27 2.51 17.57 23.87
N LYS A 28 3.33 16.76 24.55
CA LYS A 28 3.87 15.51 24.03
C LYS A 28 2.75 14.47 23.96
N GLY A 29 2.09 14.39 22.82
CA GLY A 29 1.10 13.36 22.53
C GLY A 29 0.82 13.25 21.03
N PHE A 30 0.60 12.03 20.55
CA PHE A 30 0.17 11.73 19.18
C PHE A 30 -1.28 12.16 18.90
N HIS A 31 -1.96 12.75 19.89
CA HIS A 31 -3.35 13.18 19.81
C HIS A 31 -3.41 14.70 19.94
N LYS A 32 -3.59 15.40 18.82
CA LYS A 32 -3.69 16.86 18.79
C LYS A 32 -5.12 17.27 18.50
N THR A 33 -5.64 18.24 19.23
CA THR A 33 -6.94 18.86 18.92
C THR A 33 -6.69 20.19 18.22
N ASP A 34 -7.33 20.43 17.07
CA ASP A 34 -7.22 21.71 16.36
C ASP A 34 -8.11 22.80 17.00
N ALA A 35 -7.99 24.04 16.52
CA ALA A 35 -8.78 25.18 17.01
C ALA A 35 -10.29 25.05 16.76
N ASN A 36 -10.70 24.16 15.85
CA ASN A 36 -12.09 23.88 15.51
C ASN A 36 -12.68 22.74 16.36
N GLY A 37 -11.90 22.20 17.30
CA GLY A 37 -12.32 21.10 18.17
C GLY A 37 -12.19 19.71 17.52
N ASN A 38 -11.56 19.60 16.35
CA ASN A 38 -11.31 18.31 15.71
C ASN A 38 -10.12 17.62 16.36
N LYS A 39 -10.25 16.31 16.60
CA LYS A 39 -9.22 15.47 17.20
C LYS A 39 -8.48 14.70 16.13
N HIS A 40 -7.16 14.85 16.10
CA HIS A 40 -6.28 14.02 15.29
C HIS A 40 -5.89 12.76 16.07
N ILE A 41 -6.27 11.60 15.56
CA ILE A 41 -5.99 10.29 16.15
C ILE A 41 -5.03 9.52 15.25
N ILE A 42 -4.03 8.93 15.88
CA ILE A 42 -2.98 8.16 15.22
C ILE A 42 -2.99 6.76 15.83
N VAL A 43 -3.10 5.74 14.98
CA VAL A 43 -3.02 4.33 15.38
C VAL A 43 -1.81 3.70 14.69
N ASP A 44 -0.75 3.53 15.48
CA ASP A 44 0.54 3.00 15.06
C ASP A 44 1.18 2.26 16.25
N PRO A 45 1.30 0.92 16.22
CA PRO A 45 1.03 0.04 15.08
C PRO A 45 -0.46 -0.35 14.95
N ILE A 46 -0.91 -0.55 13.72
CA ILE A 46 -2.10 -1.37 13.47
C ILE A 46 -1.75 -2.84 13.74
N THR A 47 -2.52 -3.50 14.60
CA THR A 47 -2.29 -4.90 15.00
C THR A 47 -3.32 -5.84 14.36
N ARG A 48 -3.05 -7.16 14.42
CA ARG A 48 -3.86 -8.22 13.77
C ARG A 48 -3.97 -8.05 12.24
N ILE A 49 -2.90 -7.56 11.63
CA ILE A 49 -2.72 -7.51 10.18
C ILE A 49 -1.36 -8.14 9.83
N GLU A 50 -1.14 -8.38 8.56
CA GLU A 50 0.21 -8.64 8.05
C GLU A 50 0.96 -7.32 7.86
N GLY A 51 2.28 -7.33 8.10
CA GLY A 51 3.16 -6.21 7.82
C GLY A 51 3.03 -5.03 8.80
N HIS A 52 3.28 -3.82 8.27
CA HIS A 52 3.33 -2.59 9.06
C HIS A 52 2.45 -1.51 8.42
N LEU A 53 1.49 -1.03 9.20
CA LEU A 53 0.54 0.01 8.78
C LEU A 53 0.35 1.03 9.90
N ARG A 54 0.26 2.28 9.47
CA ARG A 54 -0.09 3.43 10.28
C ARG A 54 -1.34 4.06 9.70
N ILE A 55 -2.35 4.27 10.54
CA ILE A 55 -3.58 5.00 10.19
C ILE A 55 -3.65 6.28 11.00
N GLU A 56 -3.97 7.37 10.32
CA GLU A 56 -4.23 8.68 10.91
C GLU A 56 -5.65 9.09 10.53
N ALA A 57 -6.41 9.69 11.46
CA ALA A 57 -7.76 10.14 11.21
C ALA A 57 -8.07 11.43 11.98
N VAL A 58 -8.77 12.36 11.33
CA VAL A 58 -9.31 13.56 11.97
C VAL A 58 -10.79 13.31 12.28
N ILE A 59 -11.17 13.49 13.53
CA ILE A 59 -12.54 13.28 14.01
C ILE A 59 -13.12 14.60 14.51
N ASN A 60 -14.30 14.98 14.01
CA ASN A 60 -14.99 16.20 14.45
C ASN A 60 -15.69 16.04 15.81
N SER A 61 -16.32 17.11 16.30
CA SER A 61 -17.07 17.11 17.57
C SER A 61 -18.21 16.08 17.63
N ASP A 62 -18.77 15.71 16.48
CA ASP A 62 -19.87 14.74 16.36
C ASP A 62 -19.38 13.29 16.24
N ASN A 63 -18.09 13.04 16.48
CA ASN A 63 -17.43 11.74 16.33
C ASN A 63 -17.45 11.18 14.90
N VAL A 64 -17.46 12.04 13.88
CA VAL A 64 -17.38 11.65 12.47
C VAL A 64 -15.96 11.86 11.96
N ILE A 65 -15.42 10.85 11.25
CA ILE A 65 -14.14 10.97 10.55
C ILE A 65 -14.32 11.93 9.37
N VAL A 66 -13.57 13.03 9.36
CA VAL A 66 -13.59 14.04 8.28
C VAL A 66 -12.37 13.96 7.36
N ASP A 67 -11.29 13.34 7.82
CA ASP A 67 -10.10 13.05 7.01
C ASP A 67 -9.38 11.81 7.54
N ALA A 68 -8.65 11.10 6.67
CA ALA A 68 -7.87 9.93 7.04
C ALA A 68 -6.69 9.66 6.09
N TRP A 69 -5.58 9.18 6.66
CA TRP A 69 -4.40 8.74 5.91
C TRP A 69 -4.07 7.28 6.21
N SER A 70 -3.64 6.57 5.16
CA SER A 70 -3.14 5.20 5.23
C SER A 70 -1.70 5.17 4.77
N SER A 71 -0.79 4.83 5.68
CA SER A 71 0.65 4.84 5.45
C SER A 71 1.26 3.47 5.73
N SER A 72 1.79 2.83 4.69
CA SER A 72 2.64 1.64 4.87
C SER A 72 3.99 2.06 5.41
N THR A 73 4.44 1.42 6.50
CA THR A 73 5.69 1.79 7.18
C THR A 73 6.82 0.78 6.94
N MET A 74 6.71 -0.06 5.92
CA MET A 74 7.73 -1.04 5.53
C MET A 74 8.01 -1.05 4.02
N PHE A 75 9.24 -1.39 3.65
CA PHE A 75 9.65 -1.62 2.26
C PHE A 75 10.76 -2.67 2.20
N ARG A 76 10.71 -3.56 1.19
CA ARG A 76 11.77 -4.57 0.92
C ARG A 76 12.30 -4.54 -0.50
N GLY A 77 11.56 -3.98 -1.47
CA GLY A 77 12.04 -3.81 -2.85
C GLY A 77 12.22 -5.11 -3.65
N ILE A 78 11.29 -6.06 -3.55
CA ILE A 78 11.35 -7.34 -4.30
C ILE A 78 11.51 -7.13 -5.81
N GLU A 79 10.86 -6.11 -6.38
CA GLU A 79 11.00 -5.73 -7.79
C GLU A 79 12.45 -5.41 -8.18
N THR A 80 13.19 -4.75 -7.30
CA THR A 80 14.61 -4.44 -7.53
C THR A 80 15.47 -5.69 -7.35
N ILE A 81 15.16 -6.52 -6.35
CA ILE A 81 15.87 -7.79 -6.09
C ILE A 81 15.75 -8.77 -7.27
N LEU A 82 14.62 -8.74 -7.98
CA LEU A 82 14.35 -9.58 -9.14
C LEU A 82 15.09 -9.15 -10.42
N LYS A 83 15.64 -7.93 -10.48
CA LYS A 83 16.38 -7.47 -11.67
C LYS A 83 17.62 -8.33 -11.90
N GLY A 84 17.80 -8.80 -13.13
CA GLY A 84 18.93 -9.64 -13.52
C GLY A 84 18.88 -11.07 -12.98
N ARG A 85 17.78 -11.49 -12.34
CA ARG A 85 17.57 -12.87 -11.91
C ARG A 85 17.07 -13.73 -13.07
N ASP A 86 17.34 -15.03 -12.97
CA ASP A 86 16.77 -15.98 -13.90
C ASP A 86 15.24 -15.99 -13.74
N PRO A 87 14.45 -15.85 -14.83
CA PRO A 87 13.00 -15.87 -14.77
C PRO A 87 12.42 -17.11 -14.07
N ARG A 88 13.12 -18.25 -14.11
CA ARG A 88 12.68 -19.49 -13.46
C ARG A 88 12.70 -19.40 -11.92
N ASP A 89 13.53 -18.52 -11.37
CA ASP A 89 13.66 -18.31 -9.92
C ASP A 89 12.68 -17.25 -9.39
N CYS A 90 12.06 -16.45 -10.28
CA CYS A 90 11.19 -15.34 -9.89
C CYS A 90 10.08 -15.78 -8.93
N GLY A 91 9.45 -16.93 -9.17
CA GLY A 91 8.41 -17.47 -8.28
C GLY A 91 8.91 -17.71 -6.86
N LEU A 92 10.09 -18.31 -6.71
CA LEU A 92 10.68 -18.61 -5.40
C LEU A 92 11.04 -17.34 -4.64
N MET A 93 11.47 -16.29 -5.31
CA MET A 93 11.79 -15.02 -4.65
C MET A 93 10.52 -14.22 -4.33
N ALA A 94 9.61 -14.10 -5.29
CA ALA A 94 8.38 -13.34 -5.14
C ALA A 94 7.41 -13.94 -4.12
N MET A 95 7.41 -15.26 -3.91
CA MET A 95 6.57 -15.88 -2.87
C MET A 95 6.87 -15.37 -1.46
N ARG A 96 8.04 -14.75 -1.23
CA ARG A 96 8.41 -14.14 0.04
C ARG A 96 7.87 -12.71 0.19
N ILE A 97 7.09 -12.19 -0.77
CA ILE A 97 6.37 -10.92 -0.61
C ILE A 97 5.39 -11.02 0.56
N CYS A 98 4.69 -12.13 0.76
CA CYS A 98 3.78 -12.26 1.89
C CYS A 98 3.68 -13.72 2.32
N GLY A 99 3.76 -13.95 3.64
CA GLY A 99 3.60 -15.28 4.24
C GLY A 99 2.15 -15.66 4.53
N VAL A 100 1.22 -14.70 4.52
CA VAL A 100 -0.21 -14.94 4.74
C VAL A 100 -0.87 -15.44 3.46
N CYS A 101 -0.81 -14.67 2.37
CA CYS A 101 -1.29 -15.11 1.04
C CYS A 101 -0.29 -16.03 0.32
N THR A 102 0.30 -16.96 1.08
CA THR A 102 1.41 -17.81 0.68
C THR A 102 1.11 -18.62 -0.58
N GLY A 103 2.01 -18.55 -1.56
CA GLY A 103 1.84 -19.23 -2.84
C GLY A 103 1.15 -18.40 -3.92
N THR A 104 0.33 -17.39 -3.59
CA THR A 104 -0.29 -16.53 -4.61
C THR A 104 0.78 -15.80 -5.43
N HIS A 105 1.75 -15.17 -4.76
CA HIS A 105 2.86 -14.51 -5.46
C HIS A 105 3.76 -15.48 -6.23
N TYR A 106 3.88 -16.74 -5.79
CA TYR A 106 4.58 -17.79 -6.55
C TYR A 106 3.83 -18.06 -7.87
N GLN A 107 2.53 -18.36 -7.77
CA GLN A 107 1.70 -18.72 -8.92
C GLN A 107 1.62 -17.58 -9.94
N ARG A 108 1.41 -16.34 -9.50
CA ARG A 108 1.37 -15.18 -10.41
C ARG A 108 2.72 -14.95 -11.09
N SER A 109 3.83 -15.17 -10.40
CA SER A 109 5.17 -14.99 -10.98
C SER A 109 5.48 -16.03 -12.04
N ILE A 110 5.17 -17.31 -11.81
CA ILE A 110 5.39 -18.34 -12.83
C ILE A 110 4.44 -18.17 -14.02
N GLU A 111 3.19 -17.74 -13.81
CA GLU A 111 2.24 -17.46 -14.89
C GLU A 111 2.71 -16.28 -15.76
N ALA A 112 3.29 -15.23 -15.15
CA ALA A 112 3.88 -14.12 -15.88
C ALA A 112 5.07 -14.55 -16.74
N VAL A 113 5.93 -15.44 -16.21
CA VAL A 113 7.07 -16.01 -16.96
C VAL A 113 6.57 -16.91 -18.08
N GLU A 114 5.59 -17.77 -17.82
CA GLU A 114 4.98 -18.64 -18.83
C GLU A 114 4.35 -17.84 -19.97
N ASP A 115 3.67 -16.73 -19.67
CA ASP A 115 3.14 -15.85 -20.72
C ASP A 115 4.26 -15.16 -21.51
N ALA A 116 5.33 -14.70 -20.85
CA ALA A 116 6.47 -14.09 -21.53
C ALA A 116 7.16 -15.06 -22.52
N PHE A 117 7.29 -16.34 -22.14
CA PHE A 117 7.88 -17.40 -22.97
C PHE A 117 6.87 -18.17 -23.84
N LYS A 118 5.57 -17.80 -23.80
CA LYS A 118 4.49 -18.47 -24.54
C LYS A 118 4.40 -19.98 -24.26
N ILE A 119 4.57 -20.35 -23.00
CA ILE A 119 4.51 -21.72 -22.52
C ILE A 119 3.05 -22.08 -22.18
N THR A 120 2.55 -23.18 -22.74
CA THR A 120 1.27 -23.77 -22.35
C THR A 120 1.50 -24.93 -21.39
N ILE A 121 1.01 -24.82 -20.16
CA ILE A 121 1.12 -25.89 -19.17
C ILE A 121 0.12 -27.04 -19.46
N PRO A 122 0.45 -28.29 -19.09
CA PRO A 122 -0.50 -29.39 -19.20
C PRO A 122 -1.70 -29.19 -18.25
N LYS A 123 -2.86 -29.74 -18.64
CA LYS A 123 -4.12 -29.64 -17.88
C LYS A 123 -3.96 -30.01 -16.40
N ASN A 124 -3.19 -31.05 -16.10
CA ASN A 124 -2.98 -31.53 -14.73
C ASN A 124 -2.21 -30.50 -13.88
N ALA A 125 -1.24 -29.79 -14.45
CA ALA A 125 -0.53 -28.73 -13.74
C ALA A 125 -1.46 -27.58 -13.37
N ARG A 126 -2.35 -27.16 -14.29
CA ARG A 126 -3.36 -26.13 -14.02
C ARG A 126 -4.31 -26.55 -12.90
N ILE A 127 -4.77 -27.80 -12.90
CA ILE A 127 -5.66 -28.32 -11.85
C ILE A 127 -4.97 -28.30 -10.49
N VAL A 128 -3.73 -28.77 -10.40
CA VAL A 128 -2.95 -28.75 -9.15
C VAL A 128 -2.77 -27.32 -8.63
N ARG A 129 -2.43 -26.36 -9.51
CA ARG A 129 -2.34 -24.93 -9.13
C ARG A 129 -3.65 -24.40 -8.58
N ASN A 130 -4.77 -24.72 -9.23
CA ASN A 130 -6.09 -24.30 -8.74
C ASN A 130 -6.44 -24.92 -7.39
N LEU A 131 -6.07 -26.18 -7.13
CA LEU A 131 -6.27 -26.82 -5.83
C LEU A 131 -5.43 -26.16 -4.74
N ILE A 132 -4.16 -25.83 -5.02
CA ILE A 132 -3.28 -25.12 -4.08
C ILE A 132 -3.86 -23.73 -3.77
N GLN A 133 -4.26 -22.97 -4.78
CA GLN A 133 -4.88 -21.65 -4.60
C GLN A 133 -6.21 -21.75 -3.84
N GLY A 134 -7.01 -22.78 -4.10
CA GLY A 134 -8.25 -23.03 -3.37
C GLY A 134 -7.99 -23.36 -1.90
N SER A 135 -6.94 -24.14 -1.60
CA SER A 135 -6.52 -24.41 -0.23
C SER A 135 -6.07 -23.15 0.49
N LEU A 136 -5.32 -22.27 -0.19
CA LEU A 136 -4.95 -20.97 0.38
C LEU A 136 -6.19 -20.12 0.66
N GLN A 137 -7.13 -20.05 -0.29
CA GLN A 137 -8.36 -19.28 -0.13
C GLN A 137 -9.14 -19.72 1.13
N VAL A 138 -9.24 -21.03 1.36
CA VAL A 138 -9.83 -21.55 2.60
C VAL A 138 -9.00 -21.11 3.80
N HIS A 139 -7.70 -21.41 3.83
CA HIS A 139 -6.85 -21.08 4.98
C HIS A 139 -6.79 -19.59 5.34
N ASP A 140 -6.72 -18.69 4.36
CA ASP A 140 -6.59 -17.24 4.58
C ASP A 140 -7.90 -16.60 5.07
N HIS A 141 -9.05 -17.20 4.74
CA HIS A 141 -10.37 -16.64 5.08
C HIS A 141 -10.95 -17.20 6.39
N PHE A 142 -10.32 -18.20 7.01
CA PHE A 142 -10.72 -18.79 8.30
C PHE A 142 -9.76 -18.33 9.41
#